data_AF-A0A848F8N4-F1
#
_entry.id   AF-A0A848F8N4-F1
#
_cell.length_a   1.000
_cell.length_b   1.000
_cell.length_c   1.000
_cell.angle_alpha   90.00
_cell.angle_beta   90.00
_cell.angle_gamma   90.00
#
_symmetry.space_group_name_H-M   'P 1'
#
loop_
_entity.id
_entity.type
_entity.pdbx_description
1 polymer ?
#
loop_
_entity_poly.entity_id
_entity_poly.type
_entity_poly.pdbx_seq_one_letter_code
_entity_poly.pdbx_strand_id
1 'polypeptide(L)'
;MTIEQRVTARLEELVRQAGPLTAGNNAGNATSAQQAHECAGWLIAAQSMVHLVCPVGHPYRNAIDMLAVSAAGPLTAGLNRTVGVAQQTVIRLLEDARAGLLATVANAARAEVFDEFLDHAKEYHRRDRKNEAGTIAGVVFEDTIRRLCDKQGITQKGVPLDRLISELTGKGLLTSTKAKRARTAAHVRTKATHAQWEEFALSDVDETIRVTTELVELLES
;
A
#
# COMPACT_ATOMS: atom_id res chain seq x y z
N MET A 1 -8.79 -17.41 6.22
CA MET A 1 -7.56 -17.18 5.46
C MET A 1 -7.42 -15.69 5.21
N THR A 2 -6.33 -15.06 5.65
CA THR A 2 -6.08 -13.63 5.43
C THR A 2 -5.83 -13.34 3.94
N ILE A 3 -5.89 -12.08 3.52
CA ILE A 3 -5.58 -11.69 2.13
C ILE A 3 -4.13 -12.08 1.79
N GLU A 4 -3.17 -11.84 2.69
CA GLU A 4 -1.78 -12.27 2.51
C GLU A 4 -1.66 -13.77 2.31
N GLN A 5 -2.36 -14.59 3.10
CA GLN A 5 -2.35 -16.04 2.92
C GLN A 5 -2.90 -16.45 1.55
N ARG A 6 -3.93 -15.76 1.04
CA ARG A 6 -4.47 -15.99 -0.32
C ARG A 6 -3.47 -15.59 -1.41
N VAL A 7 -2.80 -14.45 -1.26
CA VAL A 7 -1.78 -13.96 -2.19
C VAL A 7 -0.60 -14.91 -2.24
N THR A 8 -0.06 -15.29 -1.08
CA THR A 8 1.05 -16.24 -0.97
C THR A 8 0.68 -17.59 -1.58
N ALA A 9 -0.50 -18.13 -1.28
CA ALA A 9 -0.95 -19.40 -1.87
C ALA A 9 -1.08 -19.32 -3.40
N ARG A 10 -1.54 -18.19 -3.94
CA ARG A 10 -1.64 -18.00 -5.40
C ARG A 10 -0.27 -17.87 -6.06
N LEU A 11 0.67 -17.16 -5.43
CA LEU A 11 2.05 -17.05 -5.91
C LEU A 11 2.73 -18.44 -5.92
N GLU A 12 2.55 -19.24 -4.87
CA GLU A 12 3.03 -20.64 -4.81
C GLU A 12 2.46 -21.50 -5.94
N GLU A 13 1.17 -21.35 -6.22
CA GLU A 13 0.51 -22.05 -7.32
C GLU A 13 1.13 -21.70 -8.67
N LEU A 14 1.36 -20.40 -8.93
CA LEU A 14 1.98 -19.92 -10.16
C LEU A 14 3.41 -20.43 -10.31
N VAL A 15 4.21 -20.43 -9.23
CA VAL A 15 5.58 -20.98 -9.25
C VAL A 15 5.57 -22.46 -9.63
N ARG A 16 4.63 -23.25 -9.06
CA ARG A 16 4.49 -24.68 -9.37
C ARG A 16 4.04 -24.94 -10.81
N GLN A 17 3.11 -24.13 -11.33
CA GLN A 17 2.60 -24.24 -12.70
C GLN A 17 3.66 -23.92 -13.76
N ALA A 18 4.60 -23.02 -13.46
CA ALA A 18 5.63 -22.63 -14.41
C ALA A 18 6.61 -23.76 -14.75
N GLY A 19 6.93 -24.65 -13.81
CA GLY A 19 7.96 -25.68 -13.97
C GLY A 19 7.85 -26.47 -15.29
N PRO A 20 6.73 -27.18 -15.53
CA PRO A 20 6.51 -27.91 -16.78
C PRO A 20 6.55 -27.04 -18.04
N LEU A 21 6.13 -25.77 -17.94
CA LEU A 21 6.03 -24.84 -19.06
C LEU A 21 7.39 -24.34 -19.55
N THR A 22 8.43 -24.36 -18.70
CA THR A 22 9.78 -23.92 -19.08
C THR A 22 10.50 -24.87 -20.04
N ALA A 23 10.04 -26.12 -20.17
CA ALA A 23 10.67 -27.13 -21.01
C ALA A 23 10.77 -26.69 -22.48
N GLY A 24 11.89 -26.99 -23.14
CA GLY A 24 12.14 -26.65 -24.53
C GLY A 24 12.47 -27.88 -25.37
N ASN A 25 12.21 -27.80 -26.68
CA ASN A 25 12.75 -28.72 -27.68
C ASN A 25 14.25 -28.45 -27.93
N ASN A 26 14.87 -29.18 -28.86
CA ASN A 26 16.30 -29.03 -29.18
C ASN A 26 16.69 -27.62 -29.68
N ALA A 27 15.73 -26.84 -30.17
CA ALA A 27 15.92 -25.44 -30.57
C ALA A 27 15.58 -24.44 -29.43
N GLY A 28 15.30 -24.94 -28.23
CA GLY A 28 14.96 -24.16 -27.04
C GLY A 28 13.54 -23.56 -27.05
N ASN A 29 12.69 -23.95 -28.00
CA ASN A 29 11.32 -23.46 -28.14
C ASN A 29 10.31 -24.40 -27.48
N ALA A 30 9.08 -23.93 -27.29
CA ALA A 30 7.99 -24.78 -26.82
C ALA A 30 7.88 -26.07 -27.66
N THR A 31 7.65 -27.19 -26.97
CA THR A 31 7.58 -28.54 -27.54
C THR A 31 6.30 -28.79 -28.34
N SER A 32 5.26 -27.99 -28.10
CA SER A 32 3.98 -28.05 -28.81
C SER A 32 3.27 -26.69 -28.81
N ALA A 33 2.30 -26.52 -29.73
CA ALA A 33 1.42 -25.36 -29.75
C ALA A 33 0.60 -25.23 -28.46
N GLN A 34 0.19 -26.36 -27.88
CA GLN A 34 -0.53 -26.39 -26.60
C GLN A 34 0.32 -25.80 -25.47
N GLN A 35 1.59 -26.24 -25.36
CA GLN A 35 2.50 -25.66 -24.38
C GLN A 35 2.68 -24.15 -24.60
N ALA A 36 2.77 -23.70 -25.85
CA ALA A 36 2.89 -22.27 -26.15
C ALA A 36 1.65 -21.47 -25.67
N HIS A 37 0.44 -21.99 -25.85
CA HIS A 37 -0.78 -21.36 -25.33
C HIS A 37 -0.81 -21.35 -23.80
N GLU A 38 -0.41 -22.44 -23.16
CA GLU A 38 -0.31 -22.52 -21.70
C GLU A 38 0.74 -21.54 -21.14
N CYS A 39 1.86 -21.37 -21.84
CA CYS A 39 2.86 -20.35 -21.50
C CYS A 39 2.25 -18.93 -21.57
N ALA A 40 1.52 -18.61 -22.63
CA ALA A 40 0.86 -17.32 -22.78
C ALA A 40 -0.16 -17.08 -21.66
N GLY A 41 -1.02 -18.06 -21.36
CA GLY A 41 -2.00 -17.98 -20.28
C GLY A 41 -1.33 -17.80 -18.91
N TRP A 42 -0.24 -18.52 -18.66
CA TRP A 42 0.52 -18.40 -17.42
C TRP A 42 1.15 -17.00 -17.27
N LEU A 43 1.72 -16.44 -18.35
CA LEU A 43 2.32 -15.09 -18.33
C LEU A 43 1.28 -14.02 -17.97
N ILE A 44 0.07 -14.10 -18.54
CA ILE A 44 -1.04 -13.18 -18.22
C ILE A 44 -1.43 -13.32 -16.74
N ALA A 45 -1.54 -14.55 -16.24
CA ALA A 45 -1.88 -14.81 -14.84
C ALA A 45 -0.81 -14.29 -13.87
N ALA A 46 0.47 -14.48 -14.20
CA ALA A 46 1.61 -13.97 -13.44
C ALA A 46 1.64 -12.43 -13.43
N GLN A 47 1.49 -11.79 -14.59
CA GLN A 47 1.43 -10.33 -14.71
C GLN A 47 0.27 -9.75 -13.88
N SER A 48 -0.93 -10.33 -14.00
CA SER A 48 -2.10 -9.89 -13.24
C SER A 48 -1.88 -10.00 -11.73
N MET A 49 -1.23 -11.08 -11.28
CA MET A 49 -0.92 -11.27 -9.87
C MET A 49 0.09 -10.25 -9.35
N VAL A 50 1.15 -9.96 -10.12
CA VAL A 50 2.12 -8.92 -9.76
C VAL A 50 1.45 -7.54 -9.72
N HIS A 51 0.58 -7.21 -10.68
CA HIS A 51 -0.14 -5.92 -10.72
C HIS A 51 -1.10 -5.74 -9.56
N LEU A 52 -1.71 -6.83 -9.08
CA LEU A 52 -2.60 -6.78 -7.92
C LEU A 52 -1.85 -6.44 -6.63
N VAL A 53 -0.59 -6.87 -6.54
CA VAL A 53 0.22 -6.74 -5.32
C VAL A 53 1.09 -5.50 -5.35
N CYS A 54 1.64 -5.15 -6.50
CA CYS A 54 2.65 -4.11 -6.65
C CYS A 54 2.07 -2.86 -7.33
N PRO A 55 2.25 -1.66 -6.75
CA PRO A 55 1.80 -0.41 -7.35
C PRO A 55 2.54 -0.11 -8.66
N VAL A 56 2.05 0.90 -9.39
CA VAL A 56 2.69 1.38 -10.61
C VAL A 56 4.12 1.82 -10.31
N GLY A 57 5.07 1.50 -11.20
CA GLY A 57 6.49 1.84 -11.03
C GLY A 57 7.31 0.89 -10.17
N HIS A 58 6.68 -0.05 -9.44
CA HIS A 58 7.40 -1.03 -8.63
C HIS A 58 8.31 -1.93 -9.48
N PRO A 59 9.55 -2.28 -9.05
CA PRO A 59 10.49 -3.08 -9.83
C PRO A 59 9.92 -4.41 -10.36
N TYR A 60 9.17 -5.15 -9.53
CA TYR A 60 8.50 -6.39 -9.98
C TYR A 60 7.49 -6.16 -11.12
N ARG A 61 6.75 -5.05 -11.06
CA ARG A 61 5.78 -4.70 -12.10
C ARG A 61 6.48 -4.32 -13.40
N ASN A 62 7.50 -3.48 -13.33
CA ASN A 62 8.29 -3.11 -14.51
C ASN A 62 8.95 -4.33 -15.16
N ALA A 63 9.49 -5.25 -14.35
CA ALA A 63 10.12 -6.47 -14.84
C ALA A 63 9.13 -7.39 -15.58
N ILE A 64 7.96 -7.65 -14.99
CA ILE A 64 6.97 -8.56 -15.61
C ILE A 64 6.34 -7.94 -16.87
N ASP A 65 6.17 -6.62 -16.92
CA ASP A 65 5.60 -5.92 -18.07
C ASP A 65 6.54 -5.95 -19.28
N MET A 66 7.83 -5.77 -19.06
CA MET A 66 8.85 -5.91 -20.12
C MET A 66 8.85 -7.31 -20.75
N LEU A 67 8.62 -8.35 -19.94
CA LEU A 67 8.53 -9.73 -20.41
C LEU A 67 7.24 -10.00 -21.19
N ALA A 68 6.12 -9.43 -20.74
CA ALA A 68 4.83 -9.56 -21.44
C ALA A 68 4.84 -8.89 -22.82
N VAL A 69 5.45 -7.69 -22.94
CA VAL A 69 5.62 -7.01 -24.24
C VAL A 69 6.48 -7.84 -25.19
N SER A 70 7.56 -8.43 -24.69
CA SER A 70 8.46 -9.28 -25.49
C SER A 70 7.79 -10.57 -25.96
N ALA A 71 6.76 -11.06 -25.23
CA ALA A 71 5.98 -12.25 -25.56
C ALA A 71 4.84 -12.00 -26.57
N ALA A 72 4.44 -10.75 -26.80
CA ALA A 72 3.35 -10.37 -27.70
C ALA A 72 3.73 -10.34 -29.19
N GLY A 73 4.97 -10.69 -29.55
CA GLY A 73 5.44 -10.75 -30.93
C GLY A 73 4.81 -11.90 -31.75
N PRO A 74 4.90 -11.88 -33.10
CA PRO A 74 4.24 -12.85 -33.99
C PRO A 74 4.71 -14.32 -33.89
N LEU A 75 5.67 -14.61 -33.01
CA LEU A 75 6.31 -15.91 -32.91
C LEU A 75 6.07 -16.47 -31.50
N THR A 76 5.40 -17.61 -31.43
CA THR A 76 5.34 -18.48 -30.22
C THR A 76 6.72 -18.99 -29.79
N ALA A 77 7.77 -18.69 -30.58
CA ALA A 77 9.14 -19.05 -30.31
C ALA A 77 9.66 -18.34 -29.05
N GLY A 78 10.03 -19.14 -28.03
CA GLY A 78 10.65 -18.64 -26.81
C GLY A 78 9.69 -18.28 -25.68
N LEU A 79 8.37 -18.46 -25.82
CA LEU A 79 7.43 -18.24 -24.72
C LEU A 79 7.78 -19.05 -23.46
N ASN A 80 8.22 -20.29 -23.62
CA ASN A 80 8.72 -21.14 -22.53
C ASN A 80 9.93 -20.53 -21.80
N ARG A 81 10.82 -19.83 -22.53
CA ARG A 81 11.96 -19.11 -21.94
C ARG A 81 11.48 -17.87 -21.20
N THR A 82 10.53 -17.12 -21.77
CA THR A 82 9.92 -15.97 -21.10
C THR A 82 9.22 -16.40 -19.80
N VAL A 83 8.50 -17.52 -19.80
CA VAL A 83 7.93 -18.12 -18.58
C VAL A 83 9.04 -18.41 -17.56
N GLY A 84 10.17 -18.99 -17.98
CA GLY A 84 11.29 -19.24 -17.08
C GLY A 84 11.85 -17.98 -16.41
N VAL A 85 11.99 -16.87 -17.16
CA VAL A 85 12.44 -15.58 -16.61
C VAL A 85 11.37 -14.97 -15.70
N ALA A 86 10.11 -14.96 -16.13
CA ALA A 86 8.99 -14.44 -15.36
C ALA A 86 8.75 -15.24 -14.07
N GLN A 87 8.99 -16.56 -14.07
CA GLN A 87 8.93 -17.39 -12.88
C GLN A 87 9.89 -16.88 -11.79
N GLN A 88 11.08 -16.40 -12.16
CA GLN A 88 12.01 -15.82 -11.19
C GLN A 88 11.43 -14.56 -10.53
N THR A 89 10.75 -13.70 -11.29
CA THR A 89 10.04 -12.54 -10.73
C THR A 89 8.98 -12.97 -9.71
N VAL A 90 8.19 -14.00 -10.03
CA VAL A 90 7.15 -14.53 -9.13
C VAL A 90 7.76 -15.18 -7.88
N ILE A 91 8.88 -15.91 -8.02
CA ILE A 91 9.61 -16.52 -6.89
C ILE A 91 10.11 -15.44 -5.94
N ARG A 92 10.74 -14.37 -6.46
CA ARG A 92 11.23 -13.27 -5.61
C ARG A 92 10.10 -12.55 -4.89
N LEU A 93 9.00 -12.27 -5.58
CA LEU A 93 7.82 -11.69 -4.95
C LEU A 93 7.24 -12.61 -3.86
N LEU A 94 7.25 -13.93 -4.07
CA LEU A 94 6.82 -14.90 -3.06
C LEU A 94 7.74 -14.94 -1.84
N GLU A 95 9.05 -14.86 -2.02
CA GLU A 95 10.04 -14.78 -0.94
C GLU A 95 9.82 -13.52 -0.10
N ASP A 96 9.69 -12.36 -0.75
CA ASP A 96 9.38 -11.09 -0.10
C ASP A 96 8.04 -11.14 0.64
N ALA A 97 7.04 -11.79 0.05
CA ALA A 97 5.74 -11.97 0.69
C ALA A 97 5.82 -12.80 1.96
N ARG A 98 6.59 -13.89 1.94
CA ARG A 98 6.84 -14.73 3.13
C ARG A 98 7.67 -14.00 4.19
N ALA A 99 8.50 -13.04 3.78
CA ALA A 99 9.22 -12.15 4.69
C ALA A 99 8.33 -11.03 5.28
N GLY A 100 7.04 -10.97 4.91
CA GLY A 100 6.09 -9.97 5.42
C GLY A 100 6.12 -8.63 4.69
N LEU A 101 6.81 -8.55 3.54
CA LEU A 101 6.94 -7.29 2.79
C LEU A 101 5.67 -6.90 2.02
N LEU A 102 4.66 -7.78 1.93
CA LEU A 102 3.34 -7.41 1.39
C LEU A 102 2.65 -6.33 2.23
N ALA A 103 2.79 -6.42 3.56
CA ALA A 103 2.31 -5.39 4.47
C ALA A 103 2.97 -4.04 4.17
N THR A 104 4.25 -4.03 3.80
CA THR A 104 4.98 -2.81 3.40
C THR A 104 4.38 -2.20 2.13
N VAL A 105 4.05 -3.03 1.13
CA VAL A 105 3.43 -2.53 -0.11
C VAL A 105 2.03 -1.98 0.14
N ALA A 106 1.22 -2.66 0.95
CA ALA A 106 -0.10 -2.16 1.36
C ALA A 106 0.00 -0.85 2.16
N ASN A 107 1.01 -0.72 3.01
CA ASN A 107 1.28 0.51 3.75
C ASN A 107 1.73 1.66 2.84
N ALA A 108 2.54 1.37 1.81
CA ALA A 108 2.97 2.36 0.82
C ALA A 108 1.79 2.88 -0.02
N ALA A 109 0.94 1.98 -0.55
CA ALA A 109 -0.26 2.39 -1.28
C ALA A 109 -1.23 3.21 -0.42
N ARG A 110 -1.34 2.86 0.87
CA ARG A 110 -2.15 3.63 1.82
C ARG A 110 -1.54 5.02 2.09
N ALA A 111 -0.22 5.12 2.24
CA ALA A 111 0.47 6.40 2.41
C ALA A 111 0.19 7.33 1.23
N GLU A 112 0.32 6.82 -0.01
CA GLU A 112 0.02 7.57 -1.24
C GLU A 112 -1.42 8.14 -1.24
N VAL A 113 -2.42 7.33 -0.88
CA VAL A 113 -3.82 7.78 -0.78
C VAL A 113 -4.02 8.83 0.31
N PHE A 114 -3.32 8.72 1.44
CA PHE A 114 -3.44 9.70 2.53
C PHE A 114 -2.72 11.01 2.24
N ASP A 115 -1.62 10.97 1.49
CA ASP A 115 -0.97 12.18 0.97
C ASP A 115 -1.92 12.92 0.02
N GLU A 116 -2.62 12.21 -0.87
CA GLU A 116 -3.67 12.78 -1.71
C GLU A 116 -4.80 13.41 -0.87
N PHE A 117 -5.24 12.74 0.20
CA PHE A 117 -6.26 13.28 1.10
C PHE A 117 -5.78 14.52 1.87
N LEU A 118 -4.52 14.55 2.32
CA LEU A 118 -3.94 15.76 2.94
C LEU A 118 -3.86 16.90 1.94
N ASP A 119 -3.53 16.62 0.69
CA ASP A 119 -3.52 17.65 -0.37
C ASP A 119 -4.92 18.17 -0.68
N HIS A 120 -5.95 17.32 -0.68
CA HIS A 120 -7.35 17.76 -0.72
C HIS A 120 -7.73 18.62 0.49
N ALA A 121 -7.31 18.24 1.70
CA ALA A 121 -7.57 19.04 2.90
C ALA A 121 -6.89 20.42 2.82
N LYS A 122 -5.65 20.49 2.35
CA LYS A 122 -4.93 21.75 2.10
C LYS A 122 -5.67 22.61 1.07
N GLU A 123 -6.18 22.01 -0.01
CA GLU A 123 -6.91 22.77 -1.03
C GLU A 123 -8.25 23.30 -0.53
N TYR A 124 -9.01 22.52 0.23
CA TYR A 124 -10.22 23.03 0.88
C TYR A 124 -9.91 24.13 1.89
N HIS A 125 -8.84 23.98 2.66
CA HIS A 125 -8.39 25.00 3.62
C HIS A 125 -8.06 26.33 2.93
N ARG A 126 -7.32 26.30 1.81
CA ARG A 126 -7.01 27.51 1.00
C ARG A 126 -8.24 28.22 0.46
N ARG A 127 -9.37 27.52 0.32
CA ARG A 127 -10.65 28.05 -0.15
C ARG A 127 -11.60 28.39 0.99
N ASP A 128 -11.10 28.47 2.24
CA ASP A 128 -11.86 28.71 3.46
C ASP A 128 -12.99 27.68 3.72
N ARG A 129 -12.90 26.49 3.11
CA ARG A 129 -13.84 25.39 3.29
C ARG A 129 -13.48 24.60 4.55
N LYS A 130 -13.66 25.26 5.70
CA LYS A 130 -13.28 24.78 7.04
C LYS A 130 -13.81 23.38 7.35
N ASN A 131 -15.08 23.13 7.05
CA ASN A 131 -15.77 21.91 7.46
C ASN A 131 -15.21 20.70 6.69
N GLU A 132 -15.07 20.83 5.37
CA GLU A 132 -14.55 19.80 4.48
C GLU A 132 -13.06 19.53 4.75
N ALA A 133 -12.27 20.59 4.91
CA ALA A 133 -10.86 20.48 5.28
C ALA A 133 -10.69 19.78 6.64
N GLY A 134 -11.47 20.17 7.65
CA GLY A 134 -11.44 19.59 9.00
C GLY A 134 -11.86 18.12 9.02
N THR A 135 -12.88 17.74 8.24
CA THR A 135 -13.29 16.34 8.11
C THR A 135 -12.18 15.49 7.49
N ILE A 136 -11.61 15.91 6.37
CA ILE A 136 -10.58 15.10 5.68
C ILE A 136 -9.31 15.03 6.53
N ALA A 137 -8.78 16.18 6.97
CA ALA A 137 -7.57 16.21 7.80
C ALA A 137 -7.75 15.42 9.11
N GLY A 138 -8.92 15.51 9.73
CA GLY A 138 -9.24 14.78 10.95
C GLY A 138 -9.26 13.25 10.78
N VAL A 139 -9.75 12.75 9.64
CA VAL A 139 -9.73 11.32 9.33
C VAL A 139 -8.30 10.83 9.09
N VAL A 140 -7.50 11.57 8.32
CA VAL A 140 -6.07 11.22 8.11
C VAL A 140 -5.30 11.23 9.43
N PHE A 141 -5.56 12.22 10.29
CA PHE A 141 -4.97 12.33 11.62
C PHE A 141 -5.26 11.08 12.49
N GLU A 142 -6.52 10.65 12.57
CA GLU A 142 -6.88 9.48 13.36
C GLU A 142 -6.19 8.21 12.87
N ASP A 143 -6.20 7.95 11.56
CA ASP A 143 -5.52 6.78 10.98
C ASP A 143 -4.02 6.81 11.32
N THR A 144 -3.38 7.96 11.16
CA THR A 144 -1.96 8.16 11.44
C THR A 144 -1.61 7.87 12.91
N ILE A 145 -2.39 8.41 13.86
CA ILE A 145 -2.20 8.13 15.30
C ILE A 145 -2.37 6.64 15.59
N ARG A 146 -3.40 6.01 15.03
CA ARG A 146 -3.67 4.58 15.24
C ARG A 146 -2.55 3.70 14.70
N ARG A 147 -2.00 4.03 13.54
CA ARG A 147 -0.85 3.31 12.95
C ARG A 147 0.44 3.51 13.74
N LEU A 148 0.69 4.71 14.26
CA LEU A 148 1.80 4.93 15.19
C LEU A 148 1.63 4.06 16.44
N CYS A 149 0.42 3.94 16.97
CA CYS A 149 0.13 3.02 18.07
C CYS A 149 0.37 1.55 17.70
N ASP A 150 -0.08 1.10 16.53
CA ASP A 150 0.15 -0.26 16.05
C ASP A 150 1.65 -0.58 15.90
N LYS A 151 2.45 0.34 15.32
CA LYS A 151 3.92 0.22 15.19
C LYS A 151 4.60 0.09 16.56
N GLN A 152 3.98 0.62 17.61
CA GLN A 152 4.46 0.55 18.99
C GLN A 152 3.80 -0.57 19.81
N GLY A 153 2.94 -1.40 19.23
CA GLY A 153 2.22 -2.46 19.94
C GLY A 153 1.24 -1.95 21.02
N ILE A 154 0.67 -0.75 20.83
CA ILE A 154 -0.30 -0.15 21.75
C ILE A 154 -1.72 -0.60 21.38
N THR A 155 -2.46 -1.17 22.33
CA THR A 155 -3.86 -1.56 22.14
C THR A 155 -4.75 -0.34 21.90
N GLN A 156 -5.45 -0.31 20.76
CA GLN A 156 -6.19 0.87 20.32
C GLN A 156 -7.73 0.72 20.25
N LYS A 157 -8.25 -0.51 20.27
CA LYS A 157 -9.69 -0.75 20.09
C LYS A 157 -10.50 -0.20 21.26
N GLY A 158 -11.44 0.70 20.98
CA GLY A 158 -12.28 1.37 21.98
C GLY A 158 -11.53 2.42 22.82
N VAL A 159 -10.29 2.76 22.47
CA VAL A 159 -9.48 3.74 23.19
C VAL A 159 -9.65 5.13 22.55
N PRO A 160 -9.97 6.18 23.34
CA PRO A 160 -10.05 7.55 22.85
C PRO A 160 -8.70 8.07 22.33
N LEU A 161 -8.73 8.94 21.31
CA LEU A 161 -7.53 9.54 20.71
C LEU A 161 -6.63 10.24 21.72
N ASP A 162 -7.18 10.98 22.68
CA ASP A 162 -6.41 11.67 23.71
C ASP A 162 -5.55 10.70 24.55
N ARG A 163 -6.10 9.52 24.85
CA ARG A 163 -5.35 8.46 25.54
C ARG A 163 -4.26 7.88 24.65
N LEU A 164 -4.53 7.63 23.37
CA LEU A 164 -3.50 7.17 22.42
C LEU A 164 -2.35 8.17 22.27
N ILE A 165 -2.65 9.47 22.20
CA ILE A 165 -1.65 10.55 22.18
C ILE A 165 -0.80 10.52 23.44
N SER A 166 -1.43 10.29 24.60
CA SER A 166 -0.73 10.20 25.88
C SER A 166 0.20 8.98 25.96
N GLU A 167 -0.23 7.82 25.45
CA GLU A 167 0.61 6.63 25.33
C GLU A 167 1.82 6.86 24.41
N LEU A 168 1.61 7.47 23.23
CA LEU A 168 2.69 7.82 22.30
C LEU A 168 3.68 8.83 22.89
N THR A 169 3.18 9.79 23.69
CA THR A 169 4.02 10.73 24.44
C THR A 169 4.83 10.02 25.53
N GLY A 170 4.21 9.09 26.26
CA GLY A 170 4.87 8.29 27.29
C GLY A 170 6.00 7.40 26.74
N LYS A 171 5.88 6.97 25.48
CA LYS A 171 6.95 6.27 24.74
C LYS A 171 8.00 7.20 24.12
N GLY A 172 7.86 8.52 24.27
CA GLY A 172 8.81 9.51 23.73
C GLY A 172 8.68 9.76 22.22
N LEU A 173 7.67 9.21 21.54
CA LEU A 173 7.46 9.46 20.11
C LEU A 173 6.93 10.88 19.85
N LEU A 174 6.16 11.42 20.80
CA LEU A 174 5.64 12.78 20.75
C LEU A 174 6.28 13.62 21.86
N THR A 175 6.76 14.82 21.50
CA THR A 175 7.11 15.83 22.49
C THR A 175 5.83 16.38 23.13
N SER A 176 5.96 17.01 24.31
CA SER A 176 4.82 17.67 24.98
C SER A 176 4.11 18.70 24.09
N THR A 177 4.88 19.43 23.27
CA THR A 177 4.35 20.39 22.30
C THR A 177 3.60 19.70 21.17
N LYS A 178 4.17 18.65 20.55
CA LYS A 178 3.47 17.88 19.50
C LYS A 178 2.19 17.23 20.05
N ALA A 179 2.22 16.72 21.29
CA ALA A 179 1.06 16.15 21.93
C ALA A 179 -0.08 17.17 22.15
N LYS A 180 0.22 18.43 22.46
CA LYS A 180 -0.81 19.49 22.55
C LYS A 180 -1.47 19.74 21.20
N ARG A 181 -0.67 19.88 20.13
CA ARG A 181 -1.16 20.08 18.75
C ARG A 181 -1.99 18.88 18.28
N ALA A 182 -1.56 17.66 18.59
CA ALA A 182 -2.30 16.44 18.32
C ALA A 182 -3.66 16.40 19.04
N ARG A 183 -3.77 16.96 20.25
CA ARG A 183 -5.07 17.06 20.94
C ARG A 183 -6.01 18.06 20.27
N THR A 184 -5.48 19.17 19.74
CA THR A 184 -6.25 20.08 18.88
C THR A 184 -6.79 19.33 17.65
N ALA A 185 -5.94 18.57 16.97
CA ALA A 185 -6.35 17.73 15.83
C ALA A 185 -7.41 16.68 16.22
N ALA A 186 -7.26 16.03 17.38
CA ALA A 186 -8.24 15.08 17.90
C ALA A 186 -9.60 15.74 18.18
N HIS A 187 -9.59 16.98 18.67
CA HIS A 187 -10.80 17.79 18.86
C HIS A 187 -11.45 18.11 17.51
N VAL A 188 -10.71 18.67 16.55
CA VAL A 188 -11.22 18.96 15.19
C VAL A 188 -11.82 17.71 14.55
N ARG A 189 -11.09 16.58 14.53
CA ARG A 189 -11.59 15.28 14.04
C ARG A 189 -12.94 14.96 14.66
N THR A 190 -13.03 15.02 15.99
CA THR A 190 -14.24 14.61 16.73
C THR A 190 -15.40 15.50 16.35
N LYS A 191 -15.22 16.83 16.44
CA LYS A 191 -16.26 17.80 16.13
C LYS A 191 -16.71 17.71 14.67
N ALA A 192 -15.79 17.57 13.72
CA ALA A 192 -16.10 17.42 12.31
C ALA A 192 -16.91 16.15 12.02
N THR A 193 -16.54 14.99 12.59
CA THR A 193 -17.29 13.73 12.38
C THR A 193 -18.69 13.71 13.01
N HIS A 194 -18.93 14.59 13.99
CA HIS A 194 -20.23 14.76 14.64
C HIS A 194 -21.00 15.98 14.12
N ALA A 195 -20.55 16.59 13.01
CA ALA A 195 -21.14 17.79 12.40
C ALA A 195 -21.29 18.99 13.36
N GLN A 196 -20.39 19.11 14.34
CA GLN A 196 -20.35 20.22 15.29
C GLN A 196 -19.44 21.34 14.77
N TRP A 197 -19.85 21.99 13.69
CA TRP A 197 -19.00 22.91 12.90
C TRP A 197 -18.57 24.18 13.63
N GLU A 198 -19.34 24.64 14.61
CA GLU A 198 -19.04 25.87 15.38
C GLU A 198 -18.00 25.65 16.49
N GLU A 199 -17.61 24.40 16.75
CA GLU A 199 -16.73 24.03 17.86
C GLU A 199 -15.23 24.08 17.50
N PHE A 200 -14.90 24.49 16.27
CA PHE A 200 -13.53 24.66 15.79
C PHE A 200 -13.45 25.74 14.70
N ALA A 201 -12.28 26.36 14.61
CA ALA A 201 -11.97 27.43 13.67
C ALA A 201 -11.09 26.93 12.51
N LEU A 202 -10.97 27.74 11.46
CA LEU A 202 -10.10 27.45 10.32
C LEU A 202 -8.61 27.36 10.72
N SER A 203 -8.19 28.08 11.78
CA SER A 203 -6.86 27.96 12.36
C SER A 203 -6.60 26.61 13.02
N ASP A 204 -7.63 26.01 13.64
CA ASP A 204 -7.51 24.67 14.24
C ASP A 204 -7.35 23.61 13.14
N VAL A 205 -7.96 23.84 11.98
CA VAL A 205 -7.79 22.99 10.79
C VAL A 205 -6.38 23.16 10.21
N ASP A 206 -5.83 24.38 10.13
CA ASP A 206 -4.43 24.60 9.72
C ASP A 206 -3.47 23.80 10.62
N GLU A 207 -3.67 23.89 11.94
CA GLU A 207 -2.87 23.14 12.90
C GLU A 207 -3.04 21.62 12.74
N THR A 208 -4.27 21.16 12.48
CA THR A 208 -4.57 19.75 12.21
C THR A 208 -3.78 19.26 10.98
N ILE A 209 -3.77 20.01 9.88
CA ILE A 209 -3.03 19.66 8.67
C ILE A 209 -1.53 19.58 8.96
N ARG A 210 -0.97 20.58 9.67
CA ARG A 210 0.46 20.64 10.00
C ARG A 210 0.90 19.47 10.87
N VAL A 211 0.22 19.25 12.00
CA VAL A 211 0.60 18.17 12.91
C VAL A 211 0.41 16.80 12.24
N THR A 212 -0.62 16.64 11.39
CA THR A 212 -0.82 15.39 10.66
C THR A 212 0.32 15.14 9.68
N THR A 213 0.76 16.15 8.93
CA THR A 213 1.90 16.04 8.00
C THR A 213 3.16 15.58 8.74
N GLU A 214 3.49 16.20 9.88
CA GLU A 214 4.64 15.81 10.71
C GLU A 214 4.54 14.38 11.26
N LEU A 215 3.32 13.89 11.51
CA LEU A 215 3.09 12.53 12.03
C LEU A 215 3.16 11.47 10.93
N VAL A 216 2.77 11.82 9.69
CA VAL A 216 2.94 10.95 8.52
C VAL A 216 4.44 10.74 8.26
N GLU A 217 5.24 11.81 8.25
CA GLU A 217 6.70 11.73 8.12
C GLU A 217 7.34 10.83 9.20
N LEU A 218 6.86 10.93 10.46
CA LEU A 218 7.32 10.08 11.56
C LEU A 218 6.93 8.60 11.37
N LEU A 219 5.82 8.32 10.72
CA LEU A 219 5.37 6.96 10.48
C LEU A 219 6.25 6.26 9.43
N GLU A 220 6.74 7.02 8.47
CA GLU A 220 7.61 6.60 7.36
C GLU A 220 9.08 6.43 7.77
N SER A 221 9.53 7.12 8.83
CA SER A 221 10.85 6.90 9.46
C SER A 221 10.93 5.60 10.25
#